data_AF-A0A516P5B3-F1
#
_entry.id   AF-A0A516P5B3-F1
#
_cell.length_a   1.000
_cell.length_b   1.000
_cell.length_c   1.000
_cell.angle_alpha   90.00
_cell.angle_beta   90.00
_cell.angle_gamma   90.00
#
_symmetry.space_group_name_H-M   'P 1'
#
loop_
_entity.id
_entity.type
_entity.pdbx_description
1 polymer ?
#
loop_
_entity_poly.entity_id
_entity_poly.type
_entity_poly.pdbx_seq_one_letter_code
_entity_poly.pdbx_strand_id
1 'polypeptide(L)'
;MQRLTSLFLILFSIQIFAQIGPKDTIRVENYPKDSVSTKRAPSDIEVLSDLKEANAPAKEMKFNPTKAGLYSAILPGLGQYYNRKYWKIPIVWGAIGTGVGVTLWNQRQYNRYREAFIAQLNGQQHEFSDIPGVTKEALGRTQDRAKRQRDYAIAITSLVYILNIVDAVVDAHLYEGRKDPDLALKPTIIFDEFGKTNSKAGLSLSYNF
;
A
#
# COMPACT_ATOMS: atom_id res chain seq x y z
N MET A 1 -8.42 -10.79 10.89
CA MET A 1 -7.35 -9.89 10.38
C MET A 1 -6.85 -8.85 11.40
N GLN A 2 -7.36 -8.79 12.64
CA GLN A 2 -6.88 -7.83 13.65
C GLN A 2 -5.62 -8.27 14.42
N ARG A 3 -5.27 -9.57 14.41
CA ARG A 3 -4.12 -10.09 15.18
C ARG A 3 -2.77 -9.96 14.48
N LEU A 4 -2.76 -9.78 13.15
CA LEU A 4 -1.51 -9.64 12.38
C LEU A 4 -1.00 -8.19 12.36
N THR A 5 -1.91 -7.21 12.45
CA THR A 5 -1.58 -5.78 12.51
C THR A 5 -0.92 -5.39 13.84
N SER A 6 -1.26 -6.08 14.93
CA SER A 6 -0.66 -5.84 16.25
C SER A 6 0.82 -6.26 16.31
N LEU A 7 1.21 -7.32 15.59
CA LEU A 7 2.59 -7.81 15.59
C LEU A 7 3.57 -6.86 14.86
N PHE A 8 3.09 -6.18 13.82
CA PHE A 8 3.90 -5.21 13.06
C PHE A 8 4.14 -3.90 13.84
N LEU A 9 3.23 -3.53 14.74
CA LEU A 9 3.33 -2.33 15.57
C LEU A 9 4.29 -2.50 16.77
N ILE A 10 4.50 -3.73 17.23
CA ILE A 10 5.44 -4.06 18.34
C ILE A 10 6.90 -4.04 17.87
N LEU A 11 7.18 -4.32 16.59
CA LEU A 11 8.55 -4.33 16.05
C LEU A 11 9.15 -2.93 15.82
N PHE A 12 8.34 -1.85 15.82
CA PHE A 12 8.82 -0.49 15.56
C PHE A 12 8.96 0.38 16.82
N SER A 13 8.59 -0.11 18.00
CA SER A 13 8.53 0.71 19.23
C SER A 13 9.79 0.66 20.13
N ILE A 14 10.87 -0.04 19.74
CA ILE A 14 12.05 -0.24 20.61
C ILE A 14 13.16 0.81 20.35
N GLN A 15 12.82 2.02 19.91
CA GLN A 15 13.81 3.11 19.77
C GLN A 15 13.26 4.39 20.38
N ILE A 16 13.15 4.42 21.71
CA ILE A 16 12.95 5.67 22.46
C ILE A 16 13.95 5.66 23.63
N PHE A 17 14.79 6.69 23.64
CA PHE A 17 15.80 6.99 24.65
C PHE A 17 15.19 7.06 26.05
N ALA A 18 15.83 6.39 27.00
CA ALA A 18 15.57 6.56 28.43
C ALA A 18 16.16 7.89 28.91
N GLN A 19 15.32 8.87 29.23
CA GLN A 19 15.70 10.00 30.07
C GLN A 19 15.11 9.80 31.47
N ILE A 20 15.99 9.65 32.46
CA ILE A 20 15.65 9.69 33.89
C ILE A 20 15.65 11.15 34.32
N GLY A 21 14.47 11.66 34.70
CA GLY A 21 14.34 12.94 35.40
C GLY A 21 14.37 12.71 36.92
N PRO A 22 15.03 13.57 37.71
CA PRO A 22 15.02 13.46 39.16
C PRO A 22 13.60 13.64 39.70
N LYS A 23 13.15 12.68 40.52
CA LYS A 23 11.91 12.78 41.28
C LYS A 23 12.18 13.57 42.55
N ASP A 24 11.85 14.84 42.55
CA ASP A 24 11.65 15.56 43.80
C ASP A 24 10.34 16.33 43.75
N THR A 25 9.32 15.79 44.42
CA THR A 25 8.07 16.49 44.68
C THR A 25 7.49 15.94 45.97
N ILE A 26 7.28 16.84 46.93
CA ILE A 26 6.63 16.58 48.21
C ILE A 26 5.23 16.02 47.92
N ARG A 27 4.93 14.82 48.44
CA ARG A 27 3.61 14.22 48.35
C ARG A 27 2.67 14.95 49.31
N VAL A 28 1.76 15.75 48.77
CA VAL A 28 0.57 16.22 49.49
C VAL A 28 -0.46 15.08 49.42
N GLU A 29 -0.83 14.52 50.56
CA GLU A 29 -1.93 13.56 50.64
C GLU A 29 -3.26 14.28 50.36
N ASN A 30 -3.77 14.11 49.14
CA ASN A 30 -5.15 14.44 48.82
C ASN A 30 -6.05 13.31 49.35
N TYR A 31 -6.79 13.59 50.42
CA TYR A 31 -7.89 12.74 50.84
C TYR A 31 -8.91 12.64 49.68
N PRO A 32 -9.36 11.42 49.31
CA PRO A 32 -10.38 11.28 48.29
C PRO A 32 -11.67 11.94 48.79
N LYS A 33 -12.07 13.04 48.15
CA LYS A 33 -13.47 13.47 48.23
C LYS A 33 -14.28 12.43 47.47
N ASP A 34 -15.06 11.63 48.18
CA ASP A 34 -16.08 10.75 47.60
C ASP A 34 -17.14 11.60 46.91
N SER A 35 -16.88 11.97 45.66
CA SER A 35 -17.93 12.30 44.71
C SER A 35 -18.39 10.99 44.09
N VAL A 36 -19.50 10.46 44.59
CA VAL A 36 -20.23 9.41 43.88
C VAL A 36 -20.57 9.98 42.51
N SER A 37 -19.88 9.51 41.47
CA SER A 37 -20.23 9.80 40.09
C SER A 37 -21.53 9.08 39.79
N THR A 38 -22.64 9.71 40.12
CA THR A 38 -23.93 9.33 39.56
C THR A 38 -23.82 9.60 38.06
N LYS A 39 -23.65 8.55 37.26
CA LYS A 39 -23.88 8.64 35.81
C LYS A 39 -25.30 9.16 35.66
N ARG A 40 -25.42 10.45 35.35
CA ARG A 40 -26.69 11.10 35.10
C ARG A 40 -27.35 10.33 33.97
N ALA A 41 -28.60 9.92 34.14
CA ALA A 41 -29.34 9.32 33.03
C ALA A 41 -29.30 10.30 31.85
N PRO A 42 -28.92 9.84 30.65
CA PRO A 42 -28.83 10.72 29.49
C PRO A 42 -30.18 11.41 29.30
N SER A 43 -30.14 12.71 29.04
CA SER A 43 -31.37 13.48 28.85
C SER A 43 -32.13 12.97 27.63
N ASP A 44 -33.46 13.06 27.61
CA ASP A 44 -34.27 12.59 26.47
C ASP A 44 -33.80 13.20 25.13
N ILE A 45 -33.25 14.41 25.16
CA ILE A 45 -32.66 15.10 24.00
C ILE A 45 -31.40 14.38 23.50
N GLU A 46 -30.55 13.92 24.42
CA GLU A 46 -29.32 13.16 24.14
C GLU A 46 -29.64 11.76 23.61
N VAL A 47 -30.67 11.10 24.18
CA VAL A 47 -31.18 9.83 23.67
C VAL A 47 -31.77 10.00 22.26
N LEU A 48 -32.52 11.07 22.00
CA LEU A 48 -33.07 11.37 20.68
C LEU A 48 -31.98 11.71 19.65
N SER A 49 -30.91 12.40 20.03
CA SER A 49 -29.76 12.64 19.13
C SER A 49 -29.02 11.35 18.81
N ASP A 50 -28.77 10.51 19.82
CA ASP A 50 -28.07 9.24 19.66
C ASP A 50 -28.86 8.27 18.78
N LEU A 51 -30.19 8.22 18.94
CA LEU A 51 -31.07 7.42 18.09
C LEU A 51 -31.12 7.94 16.65
N LYS A 52 -31.09 9.25 16.45
CA LYS A 52 -31.09 9.84 15.12
C LYS A 52 -29.76 9.61 14.40
N GLU A 53 -28.64 9.62 15.13
CA GLU A 53 -27.32 9.32 14.60
C GLU A 53 -27.10 7.81 14.37
N ALA A 54 -27.61 6.96 15.25
CA ALA A 54 -27.58 5.50 15.08
C ALA A 54 -28.44 5.02 13.91
N ASN A 55 -29.55 5.72 13.62
CA ASN A 55 -30.40 5.43 12.46
C ASN A 55 -30.04 6.26 11.21
N ALA A 56 -29.02 7.12 11.28
CA ALA A 56 -28.56 7.85 10.11
C ALA A 56 -27.94 6.89 9.08
N PRO A 57 -28.21 7.06 7.78
CA PRO A 57 -27.57 6.25 6.75
C PRO A 57 -26.04 6.39 6.87
N ALA A 58 -25.32 5.28 6.73
CA ALA A 58 -23.87 5.26 6.86
C ALA A 58 -23.24 6.33 5.97
N LYS A 59 -22.48 7.26 6.57
CA LYS A 59 -21.83 8.35 5.85
C LYS A 59 -21.00 7.79 4.70
N GLU A 60 -21.40 8.11 3.48
CA GLU A 60 -20.67 7.69 2.30
C GLU A 60 -19.29 8.32 2.28
N MET A 61 -18.26 7.47 2.18
CA MET A 61 -16.87 7.94 2.15
C MET A 61 -16.53 8.42 0.75
N LYS A 62 -16.43 9.73 0.58
CA LYS A 62 -15.93 10.32 -0.66
C LYS A 62 -14.39 10.35 -0.67
N PHE A 63 -13.78 9.77 -1.69
CA PHE A 63 -12.33 9.82 -1.89
C PHE A 63 -11.98 10.93 -2.88
N ASN A 64 -11.01 11.77 -2.52
CA ASN A 64 -10.53 12.80 -3.41
C ASN A 64 -9.43 12.23 -4.34
N PRO A 65 -9.62 12.22 -5.67
CA PRO A 65 -8.64 11.66 -6.61
C PRO A 65 -7.27 12.33 -6.54
N THR A 66 -7.23 13.64 -6.32
CA THR A 66 -5.97 14.40 -6.18
C THR A 66 -5.21 13.97 -4.94
N LYS A 67 -5.91 13.69 -3.83
CA LYS A 67 -5.26 13.16 -2.62
C LYS A 67 -4.73 11.75 -2.84
N ALA A 68 -5.50 10.89 -3.52
CA ALA A 68 -5.08 9.52 -3.84
C ALA A 68 -3.81 9.50 -4.71
N GLY A 69 -3.78 10.35 -5.73
CA GLY A 69 -2.61 10.53 -6.60
C GLY A 69 -1.40 11.07 -5.84
N LEU A 70 -1.57 12.12 -5.04
CA LEU A 70 -0.49 12.69 -4.23
C LEU A 70 0.10 11.66 -3.28
N TYR A 71 -0.74 10.89 -2.58
CA TYR A 71 -0.27 9.81 -1.71
C TYR A 71 0.52 8.77 -2.48
N SER A 72 0.01 8.31 -3.63
CA SER A 72 0.71 7.33 -4.47
C SER A 72 2.03 7.85 -5.06
N ALA A 73 2.16 9.17 -5.22
CA ALA A 73 3.37 9.82 -5.71
C ALA A 73 4.47 9.98 -4.65
N ILE A 74 4.13 9.88 -3.36
CA ILE A 74 5.11 9.89 -2.26
C ILE A 74 5.69 8.51 -2.07
N LEU A 75 4.84 7.48 -1.95
CA LEU A 75 5.27 6.09 -1.86
C LEU A 75 4.36 5.18 -2.69
N PRO A 76 4.95 4.17 -3.37
CA PRO A 76 4.19 3.24 -4.19
C PRO A 76 3.16 2.48 -3.34
N GLY A 77 1.89 2.55 -3.77
CA GLY A 77 0.77 1.89 -3.10
C GLY A 77 0.06 2.69 -2.00
N LEU A 78 0.52 3.90 -1.61
CA LEU A 78 -0.20 4.71 -0.62
C LEU A 78 -1.56 5.22 -1.13
N GLY A 79 -1.68 5.51 -2.43
CA GLY A 79 -2.99 5.84 -3.02
C GLY A 79 -3.97 4.67 -2.91
N GLN A 80 -3.48 3.43 -3.03
CA GLN A 80 -4.28 2.23 -2.84
C GLN A 80 -4.67 2.03 -1.37
N TYR A 81 -3.78 2.39 -0.44
CA TYR A 81 -4.09 2.43 0.98
C TYR A 81 -5.22 3.44 1.29
N TYR A 82 -5.15 4.64 0.71
CA TYR A 82 -6.19 5.67 0.83
C TYR A 82 -7.54 5.19 0.28
N ASN A 83 -7.53 4.52 -0.88
CA ASN A 83 -8.73 3.95 -1.50
C ASN A 83 -9.24 2.67 -0.81
N ARG A 84 -8.61 2.23 0.30
CA ARG A 84 -8.89 0.96 1.02
C ARG A 84 -8.75 -0.31 0.17
N LYS A 85 -7.92 -0.25 -0.89
CA LYS A 85 -7.64 -1.36 -1.80
C LYS A 85 -6.33 -2.05 -1.46
N TYR A 86 -6.24 -2.57 -0.24
CA TYR A 86 -5.00 -3.15 0.30
C TYR A 86 -4.48 -4.34 -0.49
N TRP A 87 -5.36 -5.11 -1.14
CA TRP A 87 -4.97 -6.28 -1.92
C TRP A 87 -4.08 -5.94 -3.13
N LYS A 88 -4.15 -4.70 -3.64
CA LYS A 88 -3.28 -4.25 -4.75
C LYS A 88 -1.86 -3.93 -4.29
N ILE A 89 -1.66 -3.61 -3.00
CA ILE A 89 -0.38 -3.13 -2.47
C ILE A 89 0.74 -4.17 -2.65
N PRO A 90 0.56 -5.48 -2.31
CA PRO A 90 1.60 -6.47 -2.54
C PRO A 90 2.02 -6.60 -4.00
N ILE A 91 1.08 -6.43 -4.94
CA ILE A 91 1.35 -6.50 -6.38
C ILE A 91 2.24 -5.32 -6.81
N VAL A 92 1.88 -4.12 -6.37
CA VAL A 92 2.65 -2.89 -6.64
C VAL A 92 4.07 -3.01 -6.08
N TRP A 93 4.18 -3.44 -4.82
CA TRP A 93 5.48 -3.64 -4.16
C TRP A 93 6.29 -4.76 -4.81
N GLY A 94 5.64 -5.83 -5.26
CA GLY A 94 6.28 -6.88 -6.04
C GLY A 94 6.85 -6.34 -7.35
N ALA A 95 6.06 -5.62 -8.12
CA ALA A 95 6.50 -5.07 -9.40
C ALA A 95 7.65 -4.06 -9.26
N ILE A 96 7.53 -3.10 -8.34
CA ILE A 96 8.59 -2.12 -8.07
C ILE A 96 9.82 -2.81 -7.48
N GLY A 97 9.63 -3.71 -6.52
CA GLY A 97 10.70 -4.46 -5.88
C GLY A 97 11.50 -5.31 -6.87
N THR A 98 10.82 -6.01 -7.78
CA THR A 98 11.47 -6.75 -8.88
C THR A 98 12.23 -5.80 -9.81
N GLY A 99 11.62 -4.68 -10.21
CA GLY A 99 12.26 -3.70 -11.09
C GLY A 99 13.55 -3.11 -10.50
N VAL A 100 13.51 -2.74 -9.21
CA VAL A 100 14.68 -2.29 -8.45
C VAL A 100 15.72 -3.40 -8.32
N GLY A 101 15.31 -4.63 -7.98
CA GLY A 101 16.21 -5.78 -7.88
C GLY A 101 16.97 -6.07 -9.18
N VAL A 102 16.25 -6.07 -10.31
CA VAL A 102 16.83 -6.24 -11.65
C VAL A 102 17.78 -5.10 -11.99
N THR A 103 17.44 -3.86 -11.64
CA THR A 103 18.31 -2.69 -11.85
C THR A 103 19.63 -2.85 -11.10
N LEU A 104 19.57 -3.20 -9.81
CA LEU A 104 20.75 -3.40 -8.97
C LEU A 104 21.60 -4.58 -9.47
N TRP A 105 20.97 -5.66 -9.90
CA TRP A 105 21.68 -6.80 -10.48
C TRP A 105 22.46 -6.40 -11.73
N ASN A 106 21.82 -5.72 -12.68
CA ASN A 106 22.47 -5.26 -13.91
C ASN A 106 23.56 -4.21 -13.64
N GLN A 107 23.37 -3.35 -12.64
CA GLN A 107 24.41 -2.40 -12.21
C GLN A 107 25.67 -3.13 -11.70
N ARG A 108 25.51 -4.19 -10.90
CA ARG A 108 26.65 -5.00 -10.43
C ARG A 108 27.36 -5.69 -11.58
N GLN A 109 26.61 -6.27 -12.53
CA GLN A 109 27.20 -6.88 -13.71
C GLN A 109 27.95 -5.84 -14.56
N TYR A 110 27.36 -4.68 -14.78
CA TYR A 110 28.01 -3.57 -15.49
C TYR A 110 29.35 -3.19 -14.84
N ASN A 111 29.37 -3.04 -13.51
CA ASN A 111 30.61 -2.71 -12.80
C ASN A 111 31.68 -3.79 -12.97
N ARG A 112 31.33 -5.07 -12.78
CA ARG A 112 32.27 -6.20 -12.95
C ARG A 112 32.90 -6.23 -14.35
N TYR A 113 32.08 -6.13 -15.39
CA TYR A 113 32.58 -6.14 -16.77
C TYR A 113 33.36 -4.88 -17.14
N ARG A 114 32.97 -3.72 -16.59
CA ARG A 114 33.69 -2.46 -16.79
C ARG A 114 35.07 -2.49 -16.14
N GLU A 115 35.17 -2.97 -14.90
CA GLU A 115 36.44 -3.11 -14.19
C GLU A 115 37.36 -4.07 -14.92
N ALA A 116 36.85 -5.23 -15.33
CA ALA A 116 37.60 -6.18 -16.15
C ALA A 116 38.02 -5.60 -17.51
N PHE A 117 37.16 -4.85 -18.18
CA PHE A 117 37.48 -4.19 -19.44
C PHE A 117 38.63 -3.18 -19.28
N ILE A 118 38.61 -2.37 -18.22
CA ILE A 118 39.66 -1.39 -17.92
C ILE A 118 40.98 -2.11 -17.57
N ALA A 119 40.93 -3.15 -16.74
CA ALA A 119 42.11 -3.94 -16.39
C ALA A 119 42.74 -4.60 -17.63
N GLN A 120 41.93 -5.17 -18.53
CA GLN A 120 42.38 -5.77 -19.77
C GLN A 120 43.06 -4.75 -20.71
N LEU A 121 42.55 -3.51 -20.77
CA LEU A 121 43.19 -2.43 -21.54
C LEU A 121 44.56 -2.03 -20.95
N ASN A 122 44.71 -2.13 -19.64
CA ASN A 122 45.95 -1.83 -18.92
C ASN A 122 46.92 -3.03 -18.84
N GLY A 123 46.55 -4.18 -19.41
CA GLY A 123 47.36 -5.41 -19.32
C GLY A 123 47.41 -6.02 -17.91
N GLN A 124 46.44 -5.70 -17.05
CA GLN A 124 46.32 -6.21 -15.69
C GLN A 124 45.43 -7.46 -15.65
N GLN A 125 45.69 -8.36 -14.69
CA GLN A 125 44.83 -9.52 -14.43
C GLN A 125 43.47 -9.06 -13.88
N HIS A 126 42.40 -9.71 -14.32
CA HIS A 126 41.03 -9.44 -13.91
C HIS A 126 40.23 -10.74 -13.70
N GLU A 127 39.01 -10.61 -13.18
CA GLU A 127 38.09 -11.72 -12.84
C GLU A 127 37.85 -12.74 -13.98
N PHE A 128 38.06 -12.33 -15.24
CA PHE A 128 37.79 -13.15 -16.42
C PHE A 128 39.07 -13.51 -17.20
N SER A 129 40.27 -13.23 -16.67
CA SER A 129 41.52 -13.49 -17.37
C SER A 129 41.81 -14.98 -17.53
N ASP A 130 41.31 -15.81 -16.60
CA ASP A 130 41.52 -17.27 -16.62
C ASP A 130 40.55 -18.00 -17.56
N ILE A 131 39.64 -17.26 -18.22
CA ILE A 131 38.63 -17.83 -19.11
C ILE A 131 39.11 -17.73 -20.56
N PRO A 132 39.37 -18.87 -21.25
CA PRO A 132 39.81 -18.85 -22.63
C PRO A 132 38.72 -18.27 -23.55
N GLY A 133 39.12 -17.35 -24.44
CA GLY A 133 38.22 -16.72 -25.42
C GLY A 133 37.58 -15.40 -24.98
N VAL A 134 37.89 -14.90 -23.78
CA VAL A 134 37.45 -13.56 -23.36
C VAL A 134 38.37 -12.49 -23.97
N THR A 135 37.89 -11.82 -25.01
CA THR A 135 38.59 -10.67 -25.62
C THR A 135 38.10 -9.33 -25.07
N LYS A 136 38.87 -8.26 -25.31
CA LYS A 136 38.47 -6.89 -24.94
C LYS A 136 37.12 -6.49 -25.58
N GLU A 137 36.87 -6.92 -26.81
CA GLU A 137 35.61 -6.66 -27.52
C GLU A 137 34.44 -7.45 -26.91
N ALA A 138 34.70 -8.65 -26.39
CA ALA A 138 33.70 -9.43 -25.68
C ALA A 138 33.30 -8.75 -24.35
N LEU A 139 34.29 -8.30 -23.56
CA LEU A 139 34.06 -7.53 -22.33
C LEU A 139 33.32 -6.22 -22.62
N GLY A 140 33.75 -5.50 -23.66
CA GLY A 140 33.13 -4.25 -24.13
C GLY A 140 31.65 -4.41 -24.49
N ARG A 141 31.31 -5.43 -25.30
CA ARG A 141 29.91 -5.72 -25.65
C ARG A 141 29.08 -6.13 -24.44
N THR A 142 29.68 -6.83 -23.48
CA THR A 142 28.98 -7.34 -22.30
C THR A 142 28.70 -6.22 -21.29
N GLN A 143 29.65 -5.32 -21.04
CA GLN A 143 29.37 -4.12 -20.22
C GLN A 143 28.25 -3.28 -20.84
N ASP A 144 28.28 -3.07 -22.17
CA ASP A 144 27.27 -2.25 -22.84
C ASP A 144 25.89 -2.89 -22.79
N ARG A 145 25.82 -4.22 -22.89
CA ARG A 145 24.58 -4.97 -22.70
C ARG A 145 24.05 -4.81 -21.28
N ALA A 146 24.90 -4.98 -20.26
CA ALA A 146 24.51 -4.82 -18.86
C ALA A 146 24.03 -3.39 -18.55
N LYS A 147 24.70 -2.38 -19.12
CA LYS A 147 24.30 -0.97 -19.04
C LYS A 147 22.91 -0.75 -19.65
N ARG A 148 22.69 -1.20 -20.89
CA ARG A 148 21.38 -1.07 -21.56
C ARG A 148 20.27 -1.77 -20.79
N GLN A 149 20.53 -2.98 -20.29
CA GLN A 149 19.55 -3.75 -19.52
C GLN A 149 19.18 -3.05 -18.20
N ARG A 150 20.14 -2.43 -17.51
CA ARG A 150 19.88 -1.57 -16.35
C ARG A 150 19.01 -0.39 -16.73
N ASP A 151 19.33 0.31 -17.82
CA ASP A 151 18.60 1.50 -18.25
C ASP A 151 17.15 1.14 -18.65
N TYR A 152 16.93 0.00 -19.30
CA TYR A 152 15.60 -0.54 -19.56
C TYR A 152 14.85 -0.90 -18.27
N ALA A 153 15.53 -1.54 -17.31
CA ALA A 153 14.91 -1.88 -16.03
C ALA A 153 14.46 -0.62 -15.27
N ILE A 154 15.27 0.44 -15.27
CA ILE A 154 14.91 1.73 -14.68
C ILE A 154 13.69 2.31 -15.40
N ALA A 155 13.72 2.39 -16.74
CA ALA A 155 12.62 2.95 -17.53
C ALA A 155 11.29 2.20 -17.31
N ILE A 156 11.33 0.87 -17.33
CA ILE A 156 10.15 0.02 -17.08
C ILE A 156 9.64 0.21 -15.66
N THR A 157 10.53 0.25 -14.66
CA THR A 157 10.15 0.46 -13.25
C THR A 157 9.49 1.82 -13.05
N SER A 158 10.03 2.87 -13.67
CA SER A 158 9.44 4.21 -13.65
C SER A 158 8.07 4.24 -14.34
N LEU A 159 7.90 3.53 -15.46
CA LEU A 159 6.60 3.41 -16.13
C LEU A 159 5.56 2.73 -15.23
N VAL A 160 5.94 1.62 -14.58
CA VAL A 160 5.10 0.92 -13.61
C VAL A 160 4.73 1.82 -12.44
N TYR A 161 5.66 2.65 -11.96
CA TYR A 161 5.41 3.61 -10.91
C TYR A 161 4.36 4.65 -11.30
N ILE A 162 4.47 5.22 -12.51
CA ILE A 162 3.47 6.17 -13.03
C ILE A 162 2.11 5.49 -13.18
N LEU A 163 2.07 4.28 -13.73
CA LEU A 163 0.83 3.50 -13.84
C LEU A 163 0.19 3.22 -12.48
N ASN A 164 0.99 2.99 -11.44
CA ASN A 164 0.48 2.83 -10.08
C ASN A 164 -0.24 4.08 -9.58
N ILE A 165 0.31 5.27 -9.83
CA ILE A 165 -0.33 6.55 -9.46
C ILE A 165 -1.65 6.72 -10.21
N VAL A 166 -1.64 6.48 -11.52
CA VAL A 166 -2.85 6.61 -12.36
C VAL A 166 -3.94 5.64 -11.90
N ASP A 167 -3.59 4.38 -11.61
CA ASP A 167 -4.56 3.38 -11.10
C ASP A 167 -5.20 3.84 -9.78
N ALA A 168 -4.44 4.44 -8.87
CA ALA A 168 -4.99 4.99 -7.63
C ALA A 168 -5.91 6.19 -7.86
N VAL A 169 -5.57 7.08 -8.81
CA VAL A 169 -6.42 8.25 -9.14
C VAL A 169 -7.73 7.80 -9.78
N VAL A 170 -7.67 6.90 -10.76
CA VAL A 170 -8.85 6.35 -11.44
C VAL A 170 -9.75 5.63 -10.45
N ASP A 171 -9.18 4.86 -9.53
CA ASP A 171 -9.96 4.13 -8.54
C ASP A 171 -10.70 5.03 -7.54
N ALA A 172 -10.09 6.16 -7.18
CA ALA A 172 -10.76 7.17 -6.36
C ALA A 172 -11.91 7.82 -7.13
N HIS A 173 -11.72 8.13 -8.42
CA HIS A 173 -12.74 8.75 -9.27
C HIS A 173 -13.95 7.83 -9.48
N LEU A 174 -13.70 6.53 -9.69
CA LEU A 174 -14.75 5.51 -9.89
C LEU A 174 -15.32 4.95 -8.59
N TYR A 175 -14.97 5.52 -7.42
CA TYR A 175 -15.49 5.01 -6.16
C TYR A 175 -16.97 5.36 -5.96
N GLU A 176 -17.35 6.60 -6.27
CA GLU A 176 -18.71 7.12 -6.09
C GLU A 176 -19.71 6.31 -6.94
N GLY A 177 -19.47 6.18 -8.24
CA GLY A 177 -20.37 5.43 -9.13
C GLY A 177 -20.49 3.93 -8.84
N ARG A 178 -19.58 3.32 -8.07
CA ARG A 178 -19.70 1.90 -7.66
C ARG A 178 -20.55 1.69 -6.41
N LYS A 179 -20.77 2.75 -5.63
CA LYS A 179 -21.53 2.71 -4.38
C LYS A 179 -22.87 3.40 -4.45
N ASP A 180 -23.21 3.89 -5.63
CA ASP A 180 -24.47 4.55 -5.90
C ASP A 180 -25.65 3.58 -5.62
N PRO A 181 -26.57 3.92 -4.69
CA PRO A 181 -27.78 3.13 -4.48
C PRO A 181 -28.73 3.18 -5.67
N ASP A 182 -28.68 4.24 -6.49
CA ASP A 182 -29.60 4.46 -7.60
C ASP A 182 -29.21 3.69 -8.85
N LEU A 183 -27.93 3.35 -9.01
CA LEU A 183 -27.42 2.48 -10.07
C LEU A 183 -26.56 1.36 -9.49
N ALA A 184 -27.21 0.24 -9.11
CA ALA A 184 -26.54 -0.87 -8.43
C ALA A 184 -26.85 -2.22 -9.06
N LEU A 185 -25.81 -3.02 -9.28
CA LEU A 185 -25.92 -4.42 -9.70
C LEU A 185 -25.52 -5.33 -8.53
N LYS A 186 -26.46 -6.15 -8.05
CA LYS A 186 -26.28 -6.97 -6.84
C LYS A 186 -26.63 -8.43 -7.12
N PRO A 187 -25.85 -9.40 -6.61
CA PRO A 187 -26.27 -10.79 -6.62
C PRO A 187 -27.54 -10.95 -5.79
N THR A 188 -28.52 -11.67 -6.32
CA THR A 188 -29.78 -11.95 -5.62
C THR A 188 -30.08 -13.45 -5.70
N ILE A 189 -30.87 -13.94 -4.75
CA ILE A 189 -31.39 -15.30 -4.78
C ILE A 189 -32.87 -15.19 -5.10
N ILE A 190 -33.30 -15.82 -6.18
CA ILE A 190 -34.69 -15.85 -6.63
C ILE A 190 -35.33 -17.09 -6.04
N PHE A 191 -36.35 -16.88 -5.21
CA PHE A 191 -37.17 -17.95 -4.63
C PHE A 191 -38.40 -18.15 -5.50
N ASP A 192 -38.77 -19.41 -5.74
CA ASP A 192 -40.00 -19.78 -6.41
C ASP A 192 -41.05 -20.04 -5.34
N GLU A 193 -42.04 -19.16 -5.22
CA GLU A 193 -43.07 -19.23 -4.16
C GLU A 193 -44.11 -20.35 -4.41
N PHE A 194 -44.20 -20.88 -5.64
CA PHE A 194 -45.25 -21.84 -6.02
C PHE A 194 -44.72 -23.18 -6.56
N GLY A 195 -43.43 -23.30 -6.87
CA GLY A 195 -42.81 -24.52 -7.39
C GLY A 195 -41.97 -25.32 -6.37
N LYS A 196 -41.88 -26.64 -6.56
CA LYS A 196 -40.99 -27.56 -5.79
C LYS A 196 -39.50 -27.47 -6.20
N THR A 197 -39.03 -26.34 -6.72
CA THR A 197 -37.65 -26.21 -7.23
C THR A 197 -36.74 -25.45 -6.26
N ASN A 198 -35.45 -25.77 -6.29
CA ASN A 198 -34.44 -25.11 -5.47
C ASN A 198 -34.23 -23.65 -5.90
N SER A 199 -33.86 -22.81 -4.94
CA SER A 199 -33.54 -21.39 -5.13
C SER A 199 -32.48 -21.20 -6.22
N LYS A 200 -32.67 -20.20 -7.08
CA LYS A 200 -31.75 -19.90 -8.19
C LYS A 200 -30.92 -18.65 -7.87
N ALA A 201 -29.63 -18.69 -8.18
CA ALA A 201 -28.80 -17.50 -8.16
C ALA A 201 -29.17 -16.61 -9.36
N GLY A 202 -29.32 -15.31 -9.12
CA GLY A 202 -29.62 -14.30 -10.14
C GLY A 202 -28.84 -13.01 -9.90
N LEU A 203 -28.99 -12.06 -10.83
CA LEU A 203 -28.47 -10.70 -10.69
C LEU A 203 -29.66 -9.74 -10.70
N SER A 204 -29.67 -8.80 -9.75
CA SER A 204 -30.64 -7.71 -9.68
C SER A 204 -29.96 -6.40 -10.11
N LEU A 205 -30.63 -5.64 -10.97
CA LEU A 205 -30.24 -4.29 -11.37
C LEU A 205 -31.26 -3.30 -10.78
N SER A 206 -30.78 -2.36 -9.97
CA SER A 206 -31.54 -1.20 -9.51
C SER A 206 -31.15 -0.01 -10.36
N TYR A 207 -32.15 0.67 -10.95
CA TYR A 207 -31.99 1.91 -11.70
C TYR A 207 -33.10 2.89 -11.31
N ASN A 208 -32.77 3.92 -10.53
CA ASN A 208 -33.68 4.99 -10.14
C ASN A 208 -33.26 6.30 -10.84
N PHE A 209 -34.21 7.01 -11.43
CA PHE A 209 -34.00 8.29 -12.13
C PHE A 209 -34.95 9.36 -11.59
#